data_AF-A0A953ZEP6-F1
#
_entry.id   AF-A0A953ZEP6-F1
#
_cell.length_a   1.000
_cell.length_b   1.000
_cell.length_c   1.000
_cell.angle_alpha   90.00
_cell.angle_beta   90.00
_cell.angle_gamma   90.00
#
_symmetry.space_group_name_H-M   'P 1'
#
loop_
_entity.id
_entity.type
_entity.pdbx_description
1 polymer ?
#
loop_
_entity_poly.entity_id
_entity_poly.type
_entity_poly.pdbx_seq_one_letter_code
_entity_poly.pdbx_strand_id
1 'polypeptide(L)'
;MSTLIVVNNPAKWPLHIPDVEIVAAKAYLTDPRYSELKGTKVFNLSRYYTYQSMGYYVSLLAEARGHRPMPDVNTIMNLRTLSMPRAESQDVDEVTQQALKPLKGDEFTLSVYFGRNMAARYKRLALMLFNLFPAPFLRAQFVRENNWWSLTSVGTIPYSEVPEGHKQFVQQCASEYLTKPRRSPSKKSRKKYDLAVLFDPDEEHTPSNERAIKRFSDAAWDLGINTEIIDKSDYGRLAEFDALFIRETTAVNHHTYRFSRRAANLGLVVMDDPLSILRCTNKVYLAELLDHAGIPAPRTLIAHEDNMDDVIIHIGLP
;
A
#
# COMPACT_ATOMS: atom_id res chain seq x y z
N MET A 1 -10.72 13.62 -9.02
CA MET A 1 -10.39 13.35 -7.61
C MET A 1 -9.56 14.52 -7.10
N SER A 2 -10.00 15.22 -6.05
CA SER A 2 -9.24 16.32 -5.46
C SER A 2 -8.10 15.78 -4.59
N THR A 3 -6.98 16.51 -4.55
CA THR A 3 -5.82 16.19 -3.73
C THR A 3 -5.58 17.35 -2.76
N LEU A 4 -5.50 17.02 -1.47
CA LEU A 4 -5.21 17.96 -0.40
C LEU A 4 -3.86 17.64 0.22
N ILE A 5 -3.04 18.67 0.44
CA ILE A 5 -1.89 18.61 1.35
C ILE A 5 -2.29 19.30 2.64
N VAL A 6 -2.35 18.55 3.74
CA VAL A 6 -2.71 19.09 5.05
C VAL A 6 -1.45 19.33 5.87
N VAL A 7 -1.22 20.59 6.24
CA VAL A 7 -0.03 21.04 6.99
C VAL A 7 -0.45 21.88 8.19
N ASN A 8 0.41 22.00 9.20
CA ASN A 8 0.12 22.88 10.35
C ASN A 8 0.04 24.36 9.95
N ASN A 9 0.91 24.82 9.04
CA ASN A 9 0.96 26.21 8.58
C ASN A 9 1.22 26.27 7.06
N PRO A 10 0.19 26.54 6.24
CA PRO A 10 0.31 26.66 4.79
C PRO A 10 1.35 27.68 4.32
N ALA A 11 1.56 28.78 5.03
CA ALA A 11 2.53 29.82 4.64
C ALA A 11 4.00 29.33 4.70
N LYS A 12 4.26 28.24 5.44
CA LYS A 12 5.59 27.61 5.52
C LYS A 12 5.76 26.46 4.53
N TRP A 13 4.73 26.15 3.74
CA TRP A 13 4.80 25.10 2.74
C TRP A 13 5.46 25.65 1.47
N PRO A 14 6.59 25.10 1.01
CA PRO A 14 7.40 25.72 -0.04
C PRO A 14 7.06 25.24 -1.45
N LEU A 15 6.02 24.42 -1.59
CA LEU A 15 5.69 23.74 -2.84
C LEU A 15 4.33 24.19 -3.35
N HIS A 16 4.31 24.81 -4.52
CA HIS A 16 3.09 24.99 -5.28
C HIS A 16 3.01 23.89 -6.34
N ILE A 17 2.02 23.01 -6.19
CA ILE A 17 1.80 21.89 -7.11
C ILE A 17 0.45 22.14 -7.80
N PRO A 18 0.40 22.14 -9.14
CA PRO A 18 -0.86 22.31 -9.86
C PRO A 18 -1.91 21.29 -9.41
N ASP A 19 -3.17 21.72 -9.31
CA ASP A 19 -4.32 20.87 -8.93
C ASP A 19 -4.24 20.24 -7.52
N VAL A 20 -3.37 20.75 -6.65
CA VAL A 20 -3.26 20.35 -5.23
C VAL A 20 -3.55 21.53 -4.32
N GLU A 21 -4.55 21.40 -3.45
CA GLU A 21 -4.89 22.43 -2.46
C GLU A 21 -4.07 22.22 -1.17
N ILE A 22 -3.42 23.28 -0.69
CA ILE A 22 -2.70 23.27 0.59
C ILE A 22 -3.63 23.78 1.68
N VAL A 23 -3.84 22.98 2.71
CA VAL A 23 -4.85 23.21 3.74
C VAL A 23 -4.21 23.22 5.12
N ALA A 24 -4.60 24.18 5.96
CA ALA A 24 -4.22 24.17 7.37
C ALA A 24 -4.93 23.02 8.09
N ALA A 25 -4.24 22.24 8.91
CA ALA A 25 -4.81 21.13 9.67
C ALA A 25 -6.05 21.54 10.47
N LYS A 26 -6.05 22.73 11.09
CA LYS A 26 -7.22 23.28 11.77
C LYS A 26 -8.41 23.46 10.83
N ALA A 27 -8.19 24.08 9.67
CA ALA A 27 -9.25 24.30 8.68
C ALA A 27 -9.82 22.98 8.17
N TYR A 28 -8.98 21.98 7.87
CA TYR A 28 -9.45 20.66 7.44
C TYR A 28 -10.40 19.98 8.45
N LEU A 29 -10.11 20.13 9.74
CA LEU A 29 -10.93 19.56 10.82
C LEU A 29 -12.23 20.32 11.06
N THR A 30 -12.23 21.65 10.94
CA THR A 30 -13.36 22.48 11.37
C THR A 30 -14.25 23.00 10.25
N ASP A 31 -13.73 23.13 9.02
CA ASP A 31 -14.46 23.72 7.90
C ASP A 31 -15.35 22.67 7.22
N PRO A 32 -16.69 22.87 7.19
CA PRO A 32 -17.64 21.92 6.61
C PRO A 32 -17.39 21.63 5.12
N ARG A 33 -16.76 22.54 4.36
CA ARG A 33 -16.50 22.33 2.93
C ARG A 33 -15.74 21.04 2.64
N TYR A 34 -14.88 20.63 3.58
CA TYR A 34 -14.09 19.41 3.45
C TYR A 34 -14.88 18.15 3.77
N SER A 35 -16.02 18.22 4.47
CA SER A 35 -16.89 17.05 4.71
C SER A 35 -17.76 16.68 3.51
N GLU A 36 -17.99 17.62 2.59
CA GLU A 36 -18.81 17.38 1.39
C GLU A 36 -18.01 16.75 0.24
N LEU A 37 -16.67 16.79 0.34
CA LEU A 37 -15.80 16.16 -0.64
C LEU A 37 -15.93 14.63 -0.57
N LYS A 38 -15.81 13.96 -1.72
CA LYS A 38 -15.85 12.50 -1.82
C LYS A 38 -14.60 11.96 -2.50
N GLY A 39 -14.03 10.90 -1.92
CA GLY A 39 -12.86 10.22 -2.47
C GLY A 39 -11.61 11.11 -2.54
N THR A 40 -11.51 12.15 -1.72
CA THR A 40 -10.36 13.06 -1.73
C THR A 40 -9.10 12.37 -1.22
N LYS A 41 -7.96 12.59 -1.88
CA LYS A 41 -6.65 12.16 -1.37
C LYS A 41 -6.14 13.19 -0.37
N VAL A 42 -5.71 12.75 0.80
CA VAL A 42 -5.26 13.64 1.88
C VAL A 42 -3.83 13.31 2.27
N PHE A 43 -2.87 14.06 1.75
CA PHE A 43 -1.47 13.97 2.17
C PHE A 43 -1.30 14.72 3.48
N ASN A 44 -1.33 13.98 4.58
CA ASN A 44 -1.16 14.53 5.90
C ASN A 44 0.33 14.73 6.15
N LEU A 45 0.75 15.98 6.22
CA LEU A 45 2.10 16.45 6.49
C LEU A 45 2.14 17.24 7.81
N SER A 46 1.27 16.83 8.74
CA SER A 46 1.24 17.36 10.09
C SER A 46 2.53 17.04 10.83
N ARG A 47 2.90 17.93 11.76
CA ARG A 47 4.15 17.84 12.51
C ARG A 47 4.24 16.61 13.42
N TYR A 48 3.11 16.21 14.00
CA TYR A 48 3.03 15.12 14.97
C TYR A 48 1.80 14.26 14.71
N TYR A 49 1.93 12.97 14.99
CA TYR A 49 0.88 11.95 14.84
C TYR A 49 0.62 11.18 16.14
N THR A 50 1.02 11.73 17.30
CA THR A 50 0.72 11.14 18.62
C THR A 50 -0.80 11.05 18.84
N TYR A 51 -1.26 10.17 19.73
CA TYR A 51 -2.69 9.96 19.94
C TYR A 51 -3.32 11.28 20.40
N GLN A 52 -4.49 11.62 19.84
CA GLN A 52 -5.17 12.90 20.05
C GLN A 52 -4.42 14.15 19.54
N SER A 53 -3.32 14.00 18.81
CA SER A 53 -2.71 15.14 18.10
C SER A 53 -3.54 15.56 16.89
N MET A 54 -3.30 16.79 16.41
CA MET A 54 -3.93 17.30 15.19
C MET A 54 -3.69 16.39 13.97
N GLY A 55 -2.45 15.90 13.79
CA GLY A 55 -2.14 15.01 12.67
C GLY A 55 -2.88 13.68 12.77
N TYR A 56 -3.01 13.12 13.98
CA TYR A 56 -3.82 11.92 14.19
C TYR A 56 -5.30 12.14 13.84
N TYR A 57 -5.89 13.25 14.30
CA TYR A 57 -7.29 13.57 13.98
C TYR A 57 -7.52 13.86 12.49
N VAL A 58 -6.55 14.44 11.79
CA VAL A 58 -6.66 14.66 10.33
C VAL A 58 -6.81 13.32 9.61
N SER A 59 -5.96 12.33 9.90
CA SER A 59 -6.06 11.01 9.27
C SER A 59 -7.33 10.26 9.70
N LEU A 60 -7.68 10.31 10.98
CA LEU A 60 -8.89 9.66 11.51
C LEU A 60 -10.17 10.22 10.87
N LEU A 61 -10.29 11.54 10.81
CA LEU A 61 -11.46 12.20 10.23
C LEU A 61 -11.50 12.03 8.71
N ALA A 62 -10.34 11.98 8.04
CA ALA A 62 -10.26 11.68 6.62
C ALA A 62 -10.83 10.29 6.32
N GLU A 63 -10.41 9.25 7.03
CA GLU A 63 -10.97 7.89 6.86
C GLU A 63 -12.49 7.87 7.10
N ALA A 64 -12.95 8.50 8.18
CA ALA A 64 -14.38 8.56 8.51
C ALA A 64 -15.22 9.27 7.43
N ARG A 65 -14.62 10.21 6.68
CA ARG A 65 -15.25 10.91 5.54
C ARG A 65 -15.18 10.12 4.24
N GLY A 66 -14.56 8.94 4.21
CA GLY A 66 -14.28 8.21 2.97
C GLY A 66 -13.23 8.91 2.10
N HIS A 67 -12.38 9.75 2.69
CA HIS A 67 -11.18 10.25 2.06
C HIS A 67 -10.06 9.20 2.18
N ARG A 68 -8.98 9.41 1.44
CA ARG A 68 -7.82 8.51 1.39
C ARG A 68 -6.61 9.21 1.99
N PRO A 69 -6.41 9.16 3.31
CA PRO A 69 -5.28 9.80 3.94
C PRO A 69 -3.97 9.03 3.76
N MET A 70 -2.88 9.79 3.77
CA MET A 70 -1.51 9.27 3.78
C MET A 70 -0.66 10.12 4.76
N PRO A 71 -0.20 9.57 5.88
CA PRO A 71 -0.50 8.22 6.39
C PRO A 71 -1.94 8.05 6.86
N ASP A 72 -2.44 6.82 6.74
CA ASP A 72 -3.69 6.36 7.34
C ASP A 72 -3.48 6.05 8.86
N VAL A 73 -4.56 5.91 9.63
CA VAL A 73 -4.51 5.68 11.08
C VAL A 73 -3.78 4.37 11.41
N ASN A 74 -3.99 3.34 10.60
CA ASN A 74 -3.31 2.06 10.76
C ASN A 74 -1.80 2.21 10.57
N THR A 75 -1.36 2.97 9.57
CA THR A 75 0.05 3.30 9.31
C THR A 75 0.64 4.08 10.47
N ILE A 76 -0.08 5.06 11.01
CA ILE A 76 0.35 5.81 12.21
C ILE A 76 0.57 4.86 13.40
N MET A 77 -0.31 3.88 13.60
CA MET A 77 -0.18 2.90 14.67
C MET A 77 1.00 1.94 14.43
N ASN A 78 1.11 1.39 13.22
CA ASN A 78 2.17 0.45 12.86
C ASN A 78 3.57 1.09 12.96
N LEU A 79 3.71 2.37 12.61
CA LEU A 79 4.96 3.11 12.78
C LEU A 79 5.41 3.19 14.24
N ARG A 80 4.48 3.27 15.21
CA ARG A 80 4.85 3.34 16.63
C ARG A 80 5.33 2.01 17.19
N THR A 81 4.77 0.90 16.71
CA THR A 81 5.06 -0.45 17.21
C THR A 81 6.05 -1.20 16.33
N LEU A 82 6.50 -0.59 15.22
CA LEU A 82 7.24 -1.25 14.15
C LEU A 82 6.54 -2.54 13.66
N SER A 83 5.21 -2.57 13.72
CA SER A 83 4.47 -3.79 13.45
C SER A 83 4.41 -4.08 11.96
N MET A 84 4.93 -5.24 11.57
CA MET A 84 4.87 -5.78 10.21
C MET A 84 4.75 -7.31 10.23
N PRO A 85 4.10 -7.92 9.23
CA PRO A 85 4.09 -9.36 9.01
C PRO A 85 5.49 -9.98 8.95
N ARG A 86 5.65 -11.24 9.38
CA ARG A 86 6.95 -11.95 9.38
C ARG A 86 7.61 -12.02 8.00
N ALA A 87 6.85 -12.34 6.95
CA ALA A 87 7.38 -12.43 5.59
C ALA A 87 7.99 -11.09 5.13
N GLU A 88 7.34 -9.98 5.47
CA GLU A 88 7.84 -8.65 5.12
C GLU A 88 9.04 -8.24 5.96
N SER A 89 9.09 -8.65 7.24
CA SER A 89 10.28 -8.48 8.05
C SER A 89 11.50 -9.15 7.42
N GLN A 90 11.32 -10.38 6.89
CA GLN A 90 12.40 -11.11 6.22
C GLN A 90 12.86 -10.40 4.94
N ASP A 91 11.92 -9.98 4.09
CA ASP A 91 12.23 -9.18 2.90
C ASP A 91 12.99 -7.88 3.27
N VAL A 92 12.57 -7.23 4.37
CA VAL A 92 13.23 -6.03 4.88
C VAL A 92 14.65 -6.31 5.30
N ASP A 93 14.87 -7.36 6.07
CA ASP A 93 16.17 -7.74 6.57
C ASP A 93 17.14 -8.07 5.43
N GLU A 94 16.70 -8.83 4.42
CA GLU A 94 17.51 -9.18 3.25
C GLU A 94 17.98 -7.94 2.48
N VAL A 95 17.04 -7.05 2.15
CA VAL A 95 17.35 -5.81 1.41
C VAL A 95 18.21 -4.87 2.27
N THR A 96 17.97 -4.84 3.58
CA THR A 96 18.77 -4.06 4.54
C THR A 96 20.21 -4.55 4.55
N GLN A 97 20.45 -5.87 4.67
CA GLN A 97 21.81 -6.42 4.64
C GLN A 97 22.51 -6.07 3.33
N GLN A 98 21.85 -6.24 2.18
CA GLN A 98 22.44 -5.91 0.88
C GLN A 98 22.80 -4.42 0.75
N ALA A 99 21.88 -3.54 1.14
CA ALA A 99 22.02 -2.11 0.96
C ALA A 99 23.06 -1.48 1.92
N LEU A 100 23.12 -1.97 3.16
CA LEU A 100 23.94 -1.40 4.23
C LEU A 100 25.28 -2.11 4.43
N LYS A 101 25.51 -3.30 3.83
CA LYS A 101 26.79 -4.03 3.89
C LYS A 101 28.05 -3.17 3.64
N PRO A 102 28.08 -2.21 2.70
CA PRO A 102 29.29 -1.41 2.45
C PRO A 102 29.59 -0.36 3.53
N LEU A 103 28.69 -0.12 4.48
CA LEU A 103 28.86 0.92 5.50
C LEU A 103 29.87 0.48 6.56
N LYS A 104 30.73 1.41 6.95
CA LYS A 104 31.76 1.17 7.97
C LYS A 104 31.28 1.43 9.40
N GLY A 105 30.33 2.35 9.58
CA GLY A 105 29.76 2.66 10.89
C GLY A 105 28.77 1.60 11.37
N ASP A 106 28.38 1.69 12.64
CA ASP A 106 27.42 0.79 13.29
C ASP A 106 26.02 1.40 13.42
N GLU A 107 25.85 2.66 13.02
CA GLU A 107 24.56 3.34 12.98
C GLU A 107 24.32 3.94 11.60
N PHE A 108 23.08 3.87 11.14
CA PHE A 108 22.69 4.48 9.87
C PHE A 108 21.27 5.02 9.91
N THR A 109 21.12 6.27 9.48
CA THR A 109 19.82 6.92 9.33
C THR A 109 19.46 7.03 7.86
N LEU A 110 18.36 6.39 7.45
CA LEU A 110 17.80 6.52 6.11
C LEU A 110 16.62 7.50 6.13
N SER A 111 16.73 8.60 5.39
CA SER A 111 15.58 9.48 5.11
C SER A 111 14.89 9.07 3.81
N VAL A 112 13.57 8.91 3.84
CA VAL A 112 12.75 8.52 2.69
C VAL A 112 11.72 9.60 2.42
N TYR A 113 11.65 10.06 1.17
CA TYR A 113 10.72 11.10 0.72
C TYR A 113 9.91 10.55 -0.45
N PHE A 114 8.61 10.34 -0.24
CA PHE A 114 7.69 9.74 -1.23
C PHE A 114 8.26 8.47 -1.87
N GLY A 115 8.80 7.56 -1.04
CA GLY A 115 9.39 6.29 -1.47
C GLY A 115 10.80 6.37 -2.07
N ARG A 116 11.47 7.53 -2.00
CA ARG A 116 12.79 7.75 -2.60
C ARG A 116 13.83 8.25 -1.60
N ASN A 117 15.09 8.04 -1.94
CA ASN A 117 16.25 8.53 -1.20
C ASN A 117 17.22 9.25 -2.15
N MET A 118 18.00 10.19 -1.63
CA MET A 118 19.04 10.94 -2.36
C MET A 118 20.05 10.01 -3.05
N ALA A 119 20.46 8.92 -2.39
CA ALA A 119 21.41 7.96 -2.91
C ALA A 119 20.68 6.78 -3.56
N ALA A 120 20.96 6.56 -4.84
CA ALA A 120 20.34 5.50 -5.65
C ALA A 120 20.51 4.09 -5.06
N ARG A 121 21.60 3.84 -4.32
CA ARG A 121 21.85 2.56 -3.64
C ARG A 121 20.73 2.17 -2.68
N TYR A 122 20.09 3.13 -2.02
CA TYR A 122 19.03 2.86 -1.05
C TYR A 122 17.63 2.87 -1.66
N LYS A 123 17.50 2.98 -2.99
CA LYS A 123 16.19 3.07 -3.67
C LYS A 123 15.26 1.91 -3.32
N ARG A 124 15.76 0.67 -3.33
CA ARG A 124 14.95 -0.53 -3.03
C ARG A 124 14.48 -0.53 -1.57
N LEU A 125 15.40 -0.25 -0.63
CA LEU A 125 15.09 -0.17 0.80
C LEU A 125 14.09 0.95 1.11
N ALA A 126 14.29 2.13 0.52
CA ALA A 126 13.43 3.29 0.68
C ALA A 126 12.00 3.02 0.17
N LEU A 127 11.87 2.41 -1.01
CA LEU A 127 10.58 2.07 -1.59
C LEU A 127 9.84 1.01 -0.77
N MET A 128 10.55 -0.02 -0.33
CA MET A 128 9.99 -1.08 0.51
C MET A 128 9.48 -0.53 1.85
N LEU A 129 10.26 0.28 2.57
CA LEU A 129 9.81 0.92 3.82
C LEU A 129 8.60 1.83 3.61
N PHE A 130 8.58 2.57 2.49
CA PHE A 130 7.44 3.41 2.12
C PHE A 130 6.18 2.60 1.84
N ASN A 131 6.30 1.42 1.24
CA ASN A 131 5.16 0.53 1.06
C ASN A 131 4.69 -0.07 2.38
N LEU A 132 5.60 -0.47 3.26
CA LEU A 132 5.23 -0.99 4.57
C LEU A 132 4.54 0.06 5.43
N PHE A 133 5.05 1.29 5.39
CA PHE A 133 4.55 2.41 6.17
C PHE A 133 4.25 3.63 5.28
N PRO A 134 3.12 3.63 4.55
CA PRO A 134 2.83 4.68 3.56
C PRO A 134 2.65 6.06 4.20
N ALA A 135 3.73 6.83 4.24
CA ALA A 135 3.77 8.21 4.71
C ALA A 135 4.65 9.06 3.79
N PRO A 136 4.33 10.36 3.60
CA PRO A 136 5.09 11.20 2.68
C PRO A 136 6.58 11.31 3.02
N PHE A 137 6.91 11.45 4.30
CA PHE A 137 8.28 11.55 4.79
C PHE A 137 8.50 10.55 5.91
N LEU A 138 9.50 9.69 5.76
CA LEU A 138 9.92 8.72 6.76
C LEU A 138 11.40 8.92 7.09
N ARG A 139 11.76 8.52 8.30
CA ARG A 139 13.14 8.34 8.74
C ARG A 139 13.23 6.99 9.42
N ALA A 140 14.11 6.14 8.92
CA ALA A 140 14.40 4.83 9.46
C ALA A 140 15.78 4.82 10.10
N GLN A 141 15.90 4.21 11.27
CA GLN A 141 17.15 4.04 12.00
C GLN A 141 17.56 2.58 11.99
N PHE A 142 18.84 2.36 11.74
CA PHE A 142 19.45 1.05 11.71
C PHE A 142 20.66 1.03 12.63
N VAL A 143 20.84 -0.10 13.31
CA VAL A 143 22.01 -0.38 14.15
C VAL A 143 22.63 -1.69 13.69
N ARG A 144 23.96 -1.75 13.68
CA ARG A 144 24.72 -2.97 13.36
C ARG A 144 25.25 -3.60 14.64
N GLU A 145 24.84 -4.84 14.89
CA GLU A 145 25.35 -5.65 15.99
C GLU A 145 25.82 -7.00 15.42
N ASN A 146 26.99 -7.48 15.83
CA ASN A 146 27.55 -8.75 15.35
C ASN A 146 27.57 -8.88 13.81
N ASN A 147 27.93 -7.80 13.10
CA ASN A 147 27.90 -7.69 11.63
C ASN A 147 26.52 -7.83 10.97
N TRP A 148 25.44 -7.72 11.74
CA TRP A 148 24.06 -7.76 11.25
C TRP A 148 23.39 -6.41 11.42
N TRP A 149 22.81 -5.87 10.34
CA TRP A 149 22.04 -4.63 10.41
C TRP A 149 20.60 -4.91 10.81
N SER A 150 20.09 -4.20 11.82
CA SER A 150 18.72 -4.32 12.29
C SER A 150 18.00 -2.99 12.18
N LEU A 151 16.77 -3.01 11.66
CA LEU A 151 15.88 -1.85 11.68
C LEU A 151 15.35 -1.64 13.10
N THR A 152 15.73 -0.54 13.75
CA THR A 152 15.34 -0.26 15.15
C THR A 152 14.14 0.66 15.26
N SER A 153 13.97 1.59 14.32
CA SER A 153 12.79 2.47 14.29
C SER A 153 12.48 2.97 12.89
N VAL A 154 11.19 3.19 12.62
CA VAL A 154 10.71 3.94 11.45
C VAL A 154 9.70 4.95 11.96
N GLY A 155 9.89 6.23 11.63
CA GLY A 155 8.99 7.30 12.04
C GLY A 155 8.77 8.31 10.94
N THR A 156 7.67 9.06 11.02
CA THR A 156 7.46 10.23 10.18
C THR A 156 8.33 11.38 10.63
N ILE A 157 8.76 12.24 9.71
CA ILE A 157 9.42 13.51 10.05
C ILE A 157 8.64 14.70 9.47
N PRO A 158 8.57 15.84 10.18
CA PRO A 158 8.00 17.06 9.63
C PRO A 158 8.90 17.65 8.55
N TYR A 159 8.32 18.45 7.64
CA TYR A 159 9.10 19.15 6.61
C TYR A 159 10.23 20.02 7.19
N SER A 160 10.04 20.58 8.38
CA SER A 160 11.06 21.40 9.06
C SER A 160 12.33 20.64 9.45
N GLU A 161 12.28 19.30 9.51
CA GLU A 161 13.43 18.44 9.81
C GLU A 161 14.10 17.86 8.55
N VAL A 162 13.63 18.26 7.36
CA VAL A 162 14.29 17.97 6.09
C VAL A 162 15.54 18.87 6.00
N PRO A 163 16.75 18.29 5.85
CA PRO A 163 17.97 19.08 5.66
C PRO A 163 17.87 20.02 4.45
N GLU A 164 18.47 21.21 4.53
CA GLU A 164 18.45 22.18 3.41
C GLU A 164 18.89 21.58 2.08
N GLY A 165 19.97 20.80 2.08
CA GLY A 165 20.48 20.13 0.88
C GLY A 165 19.54 19.07 0.28
N HIS A 166 18.52 18.62 1.03
CA HIS A 166 17.53 17.65 0.54
C HIS A 166 16.26 18.34 0.02
N LYS A 167 16.05 19.63 0.29
CA LYS A 167 14.78 20.30 -0.01
C LYS A 167 14.44 20.26 -1.50
N GLN A 168 15.38 20.57 -2.38
CA GLN A 168 15.16 20.52 -3.82
C GLN A 168 14.77 19.11 -4.30
N PHE A 169 15.41 18.08 -3.75
CA PHE A 169 15.05 16.69 -4.05
C PHE A 169 13.67 16.31 -3.52
N VAL A 170 13.30 16.76 -2.32
CA VAL A 170 11.94 16.58 -1.78
C VAL A 170 10.91 17.25 -2.67
N GLN A 171 11.19 18.45 -3.15
CA GLN A 171 10.32 19.16 -4.08
C GLN A 171 10.10 18.38 -5.38
N GLN A 172 11.18 17.83 -5.93
CA GLN A 172 11.11 16.98 -7.11
C GLN A 172 10.31 15.70 -6.83
N CYS A 173 10.58 15.00 -5.73
CA CYS A 173 9.87 13.77 -5.37
C CYS A 173 8.38 14.00 -5.13
N ALA A 174 8.03 15.07 -4.39
CA ALA A 174 6.65 15.44 -4.13
C ALA A 174 5.92 15.81 -5.43
N SER A 175 6.55 16.62 -6.29
CA SER A 175 6.00 16.95 -7.60
C SER A 175 5.80 15.68 -8.41
N GLU A 176 6.83 14.85 -8.61
CA GLU A 176 6.69 13.61 -9.38
C GLU A 176 5.68 12.62 -8.80
N TYR A 177 5.51 12.55 -7.47
CA TYR A 177 4.52 11.69 -6.84
C TYR A 177 3.10 12.21 -7.02
N LEU A 178 2.91 13.53 -6.86
CA LEU A 178 1.60 14.17 -6.85
C LEU A 178 1.12 14.56 -8.25
N THR A 179 2.04 14.93 -9.13
CA THR A 179 1.79 15.26 -10.53
C THR A 179 2.00 14.08 -11.45
N LYS A 180 2.43 12.90 -10.95
CA LYS A 180 2.72 11.71 -11.77
C LYS A 180 1.62 11.60 -12.81
N PRO A 181 1.93 11.94 -14.08
CA PRO A 181 0.90 11.88 -15.09
C PRO A 181 0.57 10.40 -15.19
N ARG A 182 -0.70 10.03 -15.00
CA ARG A 182 -1.25 8.93 -15.78
C ARG A 182 -0.67 9.11 -17.18
N ARG A 183 0.12 8.15 -17.68
CA ARG A 183 0.79 8.24 -19.00
C ARG A 183 -0.10 9.05 -19.93
N SER A 184 0.36 10.23 -20.32
CA SER A 184 -0.47 11.27 -20.94
C SER A 184 -1.37 10.64 -22.00
N PRO A 185 -2.70 10.55 -21.81
CA PRO A 185 -3.56 10.37 -22.95
C PRO A 185 -3.42 11.67 -23.71
N SER A 186 -3.11 11.59 -25.01
CA SER A 186 -3.41 12.69 -25.92
C SER A 186 -4.78 13.26 -25.56
N LYS A 187 -4.99 14.57 -25.70
CA LYS A 187 -6.18 15.35 -25.28
C LYS A 187 -7.58 14.80 -25.65
N LYS A 188 -7.70 13.59 -26.21
CA LYS A 188 -8.93 12.85 -26.44
C LYS A 188 -9.15 11.81 -25.33
N SER A 189 -10.13 12.10 -24.46
CA SER A 189 -10.72 11.22 -23.44
C SER A 189 -9.87 10.96 -22.18
N ARG A 190 -10.03 11.82 -21.17
CA ARG A 190 -9.71 11.47 -19.77
C ARG A 190 -10.67 10.33 -19.37
N LYS A 191 -10.19 9.08 -19.38
CA LYS A 191 -10.94 7.90 -18.96
C LYS A 191 -11.41 8.09 -17.51
N LYS A 192 -12.64 7.68 -17.21
CA LYS A 192 -13.36 8.09 -16.00
C LYS A 192 -12.79 7.46 -14.73
N TYR A 193 -12.22 6.27 -14.85
CA TYR A 193 -11.73 5.45 -13.74
C TYR A 193 -10.32 4.91 -13.99
N ASP A 194 -9.51 4.78 -12.95
CA ASP A 194 -8.24 4.05 -12.97
C ASP A 194 -8.36 2.68 -12.31
N LEU A 195 -7.79 1.66 -12.94
CA LEU A 195 -7.68 0.30 -12.43
C LEU A 195 -6.21 -0.08 -12.30
N ALA A 196 -5.79 -0.37 -11.07
CA ALA A 196 -4.55 -1.05 -10.78
C ALA A 196 -4.69 -2.54 -11.09
N VAL A 197 -3.77 -3.10 -11.87
CA VAL A 197 -3.66 -4.54 -12.14
C VAL A 197 -2.36 -5.03 -11.48
N LEU A 198 -2.49 -5.70 -10.34
CA LEU A 198 -1.36 -6.30 -9.63
C LEU A 198 -0.94 -7.57 -10.37
N PHE A 199 0.27 -7.58 -10.93
CA PHE A 199 0.75 -8.66 -11.79
C PHE A 199 2.27 -8.80 -11.69
N ASP A 200 2.72 -10.01 -11.35
CA ASP A 200 4.12 -10.41 -11.37
C ASP A 200 4.36 -11.40 -12.53
N PRO A 201 5.04 -10.99 -13.61
CA PRO A 201 5.36 -11.89 -14.72
C PRO A 201 6.40 -12.95 -14.36
N ASP A 202 7.15 -12.76 -13.28
CA ASP A 202 8.22 -13.65 -12.83
C ASP A 202 7.71 -14.69 -11.79
N GLU A 203 6.42 -14.68 -11.43
CA GLU A 203 5.80 -15.68 -10.56
C GLU A 203 5.77 -17.07 -11.24
N GLU A 204 6.28 -18.10 -10.55
CA GLU A 204 6.41 -19.47 -11.06
C GLU A 204 5.08 -20.05 -11.60
N HIS A 205 3.97 -19.72 -10.93
CA HIS A 205 2.63 -20.16 -11.29
C HIS A 205 1.70 -18.96 -11.52
N THR A 206 2.14 -18.03 -12.38
CA THR A 206 1.35 -16.83 -12.68
C THR A 206 -0.05 -17.17 -13.22
N PRO A 207 -1.13 -16.57 -12.67
CA PRO A 207 -2.51 -16.85 -13.09
C PRO A 207 -2.85 -16.24 -14.45
N SER A 208 -1.96 -15.44 -15.05
CA SER A 208 -2.16 -14.83 -16.36
C SER A 208 -0.83 -14.59 -17.07
N ASN A 209 -0.83 -14.71 -18.39
CA ASN A 209 0.32 -14.31 -19.19
C ASN A 209 0.18 -12.85 -19.68
N GLU A 210 1.29 -12.27 -20.14
CA GLU A 210 1.32 -10.89 -20.65
C GLU A 210 0.29 -10.62 -21.76
N ARG A 211 0.04 -11.61 -22.63
CA ARG A 211 -0.96 -11.48 -23.70
C ARG A 211 -2.37 -11.33 -23.13
N ALA A 212 -2.71 -12.06 -22.06
CA ALA A 212 -3.99 -11.93 -21.38
C ALA A 212 -4.14 -10.56 -20.71
N ILE A 213 -3.09 -10.09 -20.01
CA ILE A 213 -3.07 -8.76 -19.40
C ILE A 213 -3.28 -7.67 -20.44
N LYS A 214 -2.56 -7.75 -21.57
CA LYS A 214 -2.71 -6.78 -22.67
C LYS A 214 -4.13 -6.75 -23.22
N ARG A 215 -4.73 -7.91 -23.50
CA ARG A 215 -6.12 -7.98 -24.00
C ARG A 215 -7.13 -7.44 -23.00
N PHE A 216 -6.91 -7.68 -21.71
CA PHE A 216 -7.73 -7.09 -20.64
C PHE A 216 -7.60 -5.56 -20.62
N SER A 217 -6.37 -5.02 -20.69
CA SER A 217 -6.13 -3.57 -20.75
C SER A 217 -6.77 -2.93 -21.98
N ASP A 218 -6.71 -3.57 -23.15
CA ASP A 218 -7.35 -3.08 -24.37
C ASP A 218 -8.88 -3.05 -24.22
N ALA A 219 -9.48 -4.11 -23.65
CA ALA A 219 -10.93 -4.15 -23.39
C ALA A 219 -11.37 -3.11 -22.32
N ALA A 220 -10.60 -2.95 -21.25
CA ALA A 220 -10.85 -1.94 -20.22
C ALA A 220 -10.76 -0.52 -20.81
N TRP A 221 -9.80 -0.31 -21.71
CA TRP A 221 -9.65 0.95 -22.42
C TRP A 221 -10.90 1.29 -23.23
N ASP A 222 -11.44 0.34 -24.01
CA ASP A 222 -12.65 0.53 -24.80
C ASP A 222 -13.86 0.89 -23.93
N LEU A 223 -13.91 0.38 -22.70
CA LEU A 223 -14.95 0.66 -21.71
C LEU A 223 -14.75 1.94 -20.89
N GLY A 224 -13.71 2.72 -21.15
CA GLY A 224 -13.52 3.98 -20.44
C GLY A 224 -12.69 3.89 -19.15
N ILE A 225 -11.96 2.79 -18.95
CA ILE A 225 -11.14 2.51 -17.75
C ILE A 225 -9.66 2.54 -18.15
N ASN A 226 -8.85 3.24 -17.35
CA ASN A 226 -7.41 3.31 -17.55
C ASN A 226 -6.69 2.20 -16.78
N THR A 227 -6.03 1.34 -17.55
CA THR A 227 -5.04 0.32 -17.20
C THR A 227 -3.73 0.78 -16.56
N GLU A 228 -3.38 0.45 -15.31
CA GLU A 228 -1.97 0.48 -14.88
C GLU A 228 -1.54 -0.86 -14.29
N ILE A 229 -0.52 -1.48 -14.87
CA ILE A 229 0.12 -2.67 -14.30
C ILE A 229 1.03 -2.21 -13.16
N ILE A 230 0.82 -2.79 -11.98
CA ILE A 230 1.57 -2.50 -10.77
C ILE A 230 2.16 -3.79 -10.21
N ASP A 231 3.22 -3.66 -9.41
CA ASP A 231 3.83 -4.78 -8.71
C ASP A 231 3.77 -4.59 -7.18
N LYS A 232 4.34 -5.54 -6.41
CA LYS A 232 4.39 -5.46 -4.94
C LYS A 232 5.02 -4.17 -4.40
N SER A 233 5.86 -3.51 -5.19
CA SER A 233 6.52 -2.25 -4.86
C SER A 233 5.66 -0.99 -5.06
N ASP A 234 4.42 -1.14 -5.56
CA ASP A 234 3.48 -0.03 -5.74
C ASP A 234 2.40 0.05 -4.64
N TYR A 235 2.51 -0.73 -3.56
CA TYR A 235 1.49 -0.80 -2.50
C TYR A 235 1.12 0.58 -1.89
N GLY A 236 2.09 1.46 -1.69
CA GLY A 236 1.87 2.82 -1.19
C GLY A 236 1.01 3.68 -2.13
N ARG A 237 1.02 3.36 -3.43
CA ARG A 237 0.28 4.06 -4.48
C ARG A 237 -1.17 3.63 -4.62
N LEU A 238 -1.64 2.62 -3.87
CA LEU A 238 -3.02 2.12 -4.01
C LEU A 238 -4.10 3.21 -3.87
N ALA A 239 -3.84 4.25 -3.06
CA ALA A 239 -4.74 5.40 -2.94
C ALA A 239 -4.94 6.16 -4.25
N GLU A 240 -4.07 5.94 -5.25
CA GLU A 240 -4.12 6.58 -6.57
C GLU A 240 -5.25 6.08 -7.47
N PHE A 241 -5.70 4.84 -7.27
CA PHE A 241 -6.58 4.10 -8.19
C PHE A 241 -8.03 4.06 -7.71
N ASP A 242 -8.98 3.82 -8.62
CA ASP A 242 -10.39 3.64 -8.27
C ASP A 242 -10.74 2.17 -8.00
N ALA A 243 -9.98 1.25 -8.60
CA ALA A 243 -10.15 -0.19 -8.46
C ALA A 243 -8.81 -0.93 -8.42
N LEU A 244 -8.82 -2.14 -7.85
CA LEU A 244 -7.72 -3.10 -7.84
C LEU A 244 -8.19 -4.43 -8.43
N PHE A 245 -7.39 -4.99 -9.33
CA PHE A 245 -7.54 -6.35 -9.84
C PHE A 245 -6.25 -7.14 -9.61
N ILE A 246 -6.36 -8.29 -8.95
CA ILE A 246 -5.21 -9.12 -8.58
C ILE A 246 -5.03 -10.25 -9.60
N ARG A 247 -3.90 -10.23 -10.30
CA ARG A 247 -3.45 -11.29 -11.23
C ARG A 247 -2.15 -11.93 -10.73
N GLU A 248 -2.10 -12.19 -9.43
CA GLU A 248 -1.06 -12.97 -8.75
C GLU A 248 -1.74 -13.99 -7.84
N THR A 249 -1.02 -15.01 -7.38
CA THR A 249 -1.59 -15.99 -6.45
C THR A 249 -2.02 -15.33 -5.13
N THR A 250 -3.28 -15.53 -4.75
CA THR A 250 -3.84 -14.98 -3.51
C THR A 250 -3.65 -15.92 -2.33
N ALA A 251 -3.08 -15.43 -1.23
CA ALA A 251 -2.99 -16.16 0.02
C ALA A 251 -3.06 -15.23 1.23
N VAL A 252 -3.60 -15.72 2.36
CA VAL A 252 -3.83 -14.90 3.58
C VAL A 252 -2.53 -14.37 4.17
N ASN A 253 -1.43 -15.11 4.04
CA ASN A 253 -0.10 -14.73 4.53
C ASN A 253 0.79 -14.11 3.44
N HIS A 254 0.19 -13.49 2.41
CA HIS A 254 0.90 -12.97 1.23
C HIS A 254 0.57 -11.48 0.98
N HIS A 255 1.41 -10.77 0.22
CA HIS A 255 1.20 -9.33 -0.03
C HIS A 255 -0.11 -9.06 -0.78
N THR A 256 -0.54 -9.98 -1.64
CA THR A 256 -1.81 -9.90 -2.37
C THR A 256 -3.01 -9.69 -1.43
N TYR A 257 -3.06 -10.36 -0.28
CA TYR A 257 -4.11 -10.15 0.73
C TYR A 257 -4.03 -8.77 1.39
N ARG A 258 -2.82 -8.24 1.62
CA ARG A 258 -2.66 -6.86 2.13
C ARG A 258 -3.10 -5.83 1.12
N PHE A 259 -2.74 -6.01 -0.15
CA PHE A 259 -3.19 -5.15 -1.26
C PHE A 259 -4.71 -5.11 -1.29
N SER A 260 -5.35 -6.27 -1.25
CA SER A 260 -6.81 -6.42 -1.19
C SER A 260 -7.41 -5.68 0.01
N ARG A 261 -6.87 -5.91 1.23
CA ARG A 261 -7.35 -5.24 2.46
C ARG A 261 -7.19 -3.73 2.42
N ARG A 262 -6.03 -3.25 1.96
CA ARG A 262 -5.75 -1.82 1.84
C ARG A 262 -6.67 -1.17 0.82
N ALA A 263 -6.84 -1.79 -0.35
CA ALA A 263 -7.74 -1.29 -1.38
C ALA A 263 -9.19 -1.21 -0.88
N ALA A 264 -9.69 -2.25 -0.20
CA ALA A 264 -11.01 -2.25 0.40
C ALA A 264 -11.17 -1.13 1.46
N ASN A 265 -10.18 -0.96 2.34
CA ASN A 265 -10.18 0.10 3.36
C ASN A 265 -10.14 1.51 2.74
N LEU A 266 -9.46 1.69 1.62
CA LEU A 266 -9.40 2.94 0.86
C LEU A 266 -10.66 3.17 0.00
N GLY A 267 -11.63 2.25 0.06
CA GLY A 267 -12.89 2.33 -0.69
C GLY A 267 -12.73 2.11 -2.19
N LEU A 268 -11.72 1.35 -2.62
CA LEU A 268 -11.58 0.91 -4.02
C LEU A 268 -12.56 -0.23 -4.30
N VAL A 269 -12.95 -0.38 -5.57
CA VAL A 269 -13.56 -1.63 -6.04
C VAL A 269 -12.46 -2.68 -6.12
N VAL A 270 -12.57 -3.77 -5.36
CA VAL A 270 -11.56 -4.82 -5.33
C VAL A 270 -12.10 -6.07 -6.00
N MET A 271 -11.48 -6.47 -7.10
CA MET A 271 -11.61 -7.82 -7.64
C MET A 271 -10.58 -8.67 -6.90
N ASP A 272 -11.01 -9.82 -6.38
CA ASP A 272 -10.30 -10.60 -5.36
C ASP A 272 -10.27 -9.86 -4.01
N ASP A 273 -11.47 -9.55 -3.49
CA ASP A 273 -11.65 -8.84 -2.22
C ASP A 273 -11.16 -9.66 -1.00
N PRO A 274 -10.90 -9.01 0.14
CA PRO A 274 -10.28 -9.69 1.27
C PRO A 274 -11.09 -10.85 1.82
N LEU A 275 -12.42 -10.70 1.83
CA LEU A 275 -13.31 -11.74 2.36
C LEU A 275 -13.31 -12.94 1.42
N SER A 276 -13.33 -12.71 0.11
CA SER A 276 -13.21 -13.77 -0.89
C SER A 276 -11.88 -14.50 -0.77
N ILE A 277 -10.74 -13.78 -0.64
CA ILE A 277 -9.43 -14.42 -0.43
C ILE A 277 -9.46 -15.29 0.83
N LEU A 278 -9.97 -14.77 1.96
CA LEU A 278 -10.02 -15.50 3.22
C LEU A 278 -10.86 -16.79 3.12
N ARG A 279 -11.98 -16.74 2.40
CA ARG A 279 -12.92 -17.86 2.28
C ARG A 279 -12.45 -18.88 1.25
N CYS A 280 -12.05 -18.44 0.06
CA CYS A 280 -11.68 -19.31 -1.05
C CYS A 280 -10.32 -19.99 -0.87
N THR A 281 -9.43 -19.41 -0.04
CA THR A 281 -8.16 -20.08 0.32
C THR A 281 -8.33 -21.14 1.41
N ASN A 282 -9.47 -21.16 2.10
CA ASN A 282 -9.80 -22.17 3.10
C ASN A 282 -10.63 -23.31 2.49
N LYS A 283 -9.95 -24.41 2.14
CA LYS A 283 -10.60 -25.59 1.52
C LYS A 283 -11.57 -26.31 2.46
N VAL A 284 -11.35 -26.24 3.77
CA VAL A 284 -12.27 -26.77 4.78
C VAL A 284 -13.59 -25.98 4.73
N TYR A 285 -13.50 -24.66 4.81
CA TYR A 285 -14.68 -23.78 4.74
C TYR A 285 -15.43 -23.90 3.42
N LEU A 286 -14.71 -24.06 2.30
CA LEU A 286 -15.34 -24.29 0.99
C LEU A 286 -16.15 -25.60 0.99
N ALA A 287 -15.62 -26.68 1.55
CA ALA A 287 -16.32 -27.96 1.63
C ALA A 287 -17.60 -27.85 2.49
N GLU A 288 -17.51 -27.22 3.67
CA GLU A 288 -18.68 -26.94 4.53
C GLU A 288 -19.75 -26.13 3.79
N LEU A 289 -19.35 -25.09 3.04
CA LEU A 289 -20.27 -24.20 2.35
C LEU A 289 -20.98 -24.89 1.18
N LEU A 290 -20.28 -25.75 0.44
CA LEU A 290 -20.87 -26.53 -0.64
C LEU A 290 -21.90 -27.53 -0.10
N ASP A 291 -21.59 -28.23 0.99
CA ASP A 291 -22.50 -29.17 1.64
C ASP A 291 -23.75 -28.47 2.19
N HIS A 292 -23.58 -27.39 2.96
CA HIS A 292 -24.69 -26.61 3.51
C HIS A 292 -25.60 -26.01 2.42
N ALA A 293 -25.04 -25.64 1.27
CA ALA A 293 -25.80 -25.09 0.16
C ALA A 293 -26.41 -26.17 -0.76
N GLY A 294 -26.17 -27.46 -0.50
CA GLY A 294 -26.61 -28.56 -1.35
C GLY A 294 -26.01 -28.52 -2.76
N ILE A 295 -24.82 -27.94 -2.91
CA ILE A 295 -24.13 -27.84 -4.20
C ILE A 295 -23.35 -29.14 -4.43
N PRO A 296 -23.58 -29.85 -5.55
CA PRO A 296 -22.84 -31.07 -5.86
C PRO A 296 -21.32 -30.84 -5.87
N ALA A 297 -20.61 -31.60 -5.04
CA ALA A 297 -19.16 -31.56 -4.91
C ALA A 297 -18.61 -32.98 -4.68
N PRO A 298 -17.30 -33.22 -4.90
CA PRO A 298 -16.68 -34.49 -4.55
C PRO A 298 -16.88 -34.81 -3.06
N ARG A 299 -17.08 -36.10 -2.73
CA ARG A 299 -17.11 -36.58 -1.34
C ARG A 299 -15.83 -36.13 -0.64
N THR A 300 -15.99 -35.37 0.44
CA THR A 300 -14.89 -34.70 1.15
C THR A 300 -15.00 -35.01 2.63
N LEU A 301 -13.89 -35.42 3.26
CA LEU A 301 -13.73 -35.60 4.70
C LEU A 301 -12.56 -34.73 5.15
N ILE A 302 -12.74 -33.99 6.25
CA ILE A 302 -11.63 -33.25 6.87
C ILE A 302 -10.78 -34.25 7.65
N ALA A 303 -9.55 -34.44 7.19
CA ALA A 303 -8.59 -35.37 7.77
C ALA A 303 -7.82 -34.73 8.95
N HIS A 304 -7.70 -35.47 10.05
CA HIS A 304 -6.81 -35.19 11.18
C HIS A 304 -6.25 -36.51 11.74
N GLU A 305 -5.26 -36.42 12.63
CA GLU A 305 -4.54 -37.61 13.14
C GLU A 305 -5.46 -38.73 13.64
N ASP A 306 -6.52 -38.37 14.38
CA ASP A 306 -7.43 -39.34 14.99
C ASP A 306 -8.47 -39.98 14.05
N ASN A 307 -8.63 -39.54 12.79
CA ASN A 307 -9.67 -40.07 11.88
C ASN A 307 -9.13 -40.66 10.57
N MET A 308 -7.85 -41.05 10.54
CA MET A 308 -7.21 -41.52 9.30
C MET A 308 -7.80 -42.82 8.77
N ASP A 309 -8.21 -43.71 9.66
CA ASP A 309 -8.86 -44.97 9.27
C ASP A 309 -10.23 -44.71 8.60
N ASP A 310 -10.90 -43.61 8.93
CA ASP A 310 -12.21 -43.26 8.37
C ASP A 310 -12.13 -42.68 6.95
N VAL A 311 -10.98 -42.14 6.55
CA VAL A 311 -10.79 -41.50 5.24
C VAL A 311 -11.04 -42.49 4.11
N ILE A 312 -10.46 -43.69 4.21
CA ILE A 312 -10.60 -44.74 3.18
C ILE A 312 -12.06 -45.21 3.09
N ILE A 313 -12.74 -45.31 4.24
CA ILE A 313 -14.15 -45.71 4.31
C ILE A 313 -15.05 -44.68 3.63
N HIS A 314 -14.79 -43.38 3.86
CA HIS A 314 -15.66 -42.31 3.38
C HIS A 314 -15.39 -41.90 1.93
N ILE A 315 -14.12 -41.80 1.53
CA ILE A 315 -13.72 -41.24 0.23
C ILE A 315 -13.29 -42.33 -0.76
N GLY A 316 -12.76 -43.46 -0.29
CA GLY A 316 -12.17 -44.51 -1.13
C GLY A 316 -10.72 -44.22 -1.53
N LEU A 317 -10.13 -45.10 -2.35
CA LEU A 317 -8.79 -44.94 -2.92
C LEU A 317 -8.88 -44.69 -4.44
N PRO A 318 -8.00 -43.83 -5.00
CA PRO A 318 -7.93 -43.59 -6.45
C PRO A 318 -7.49 -44.79 -7.27
#